data_AF-A0A662U8W3-F1
#
_entry.id   AF-A0A662U8W3-F1
#
_cell.length_a   1.000
_cell.length_b   1.000
_cell.length_c   1.000
_cell.angle_alpha   90.00
_cell.angle_beta   90.00
_cell.angle_gamma   90.00
#
_symmetry.space_group_name_H-M   'P 1'
#
loop_
_entity.id
_entity.type
_entity.pdbx_description
1 polymer ?
#
loop_
_entity_poly.entity_id
_entity_poly.type
_entity_poly.pdbx_seq_one_letter_code
_entity_poly.pdbx_strand_id
1 'polypeptide(L)'
;MNIEREIKENHPIYPLSVQIPRKLSVRIGSRKFYVDLPYIVYLFMLEQVEKAASGVVVTKESIKSEWRRLEQNYKDLLTINGEPIATVYLTYQPFASSNFLILKIHWSRLIEYLELKAEETMKSVVREGEKTMKGFYGYLWLNFFMISRKAVQPAEVFAAWEMRKIKRLLEIIGDQQEINNAVNKLVNAVDSLNRLRKYVRHIELCIVTLKFHARNILKAIDYVNTQLVYLLLRTILEHLVKFAVYLDSGMRLRDPDLILFFTFFNEYRAKERKYGIKAFIDELEDKFRSALKRYSSINQEELINKLAEMHIPHLMVNSNTLREFAETYGLSDIREELGNIYSACSWVIHNRPILPYYSLLELKLLKHFIIRYAELTTKIIDMVTSNALCKLA
;
A
#
# COMPACT_ATOMS: atom_id res chain seq x y z
N MET A 1 -7.14 -10.37 30.23
CA MET A 1 -5.88 -10.42 29.45
C MET A 1 -5.48 -8.97 29.17
N ASN A 2 -4.25 -8.55 29.45
CA ASN A 2 -3.87 -7.13 29.33
C ASN A 2 -3.44 -6.82 27.89
N ILE A 3 -4.31 -6.17 27.10
CA ILE A 3 -4.09 -5.84 25.68
C ILE A 3 -2.77 -5.09 25.46
N GLU A 4 -2.41 -4.14 26.34
CA GLU A 4 -1.14 -3.40 26.28
C GLU A 4 0.08 -4.32 26.32
N ARG A 5 -0.01 -5.40 27.11
CA ARG A 5 1.07 -6.39 27.20
C ARG A 5 1.21 -7.17 25.90
N GLU A 6 0.10 -7.58 25.29
CA GLU A 6 0.15 -8.31 24.03
C GLU A 6 0.67 -7.44 22.88
N ILE A 7 0.26 -6.17 22.83
CA ILE A 7 0.80 -5.22 21.86
C ILE A 7 2.32 -5.15 22.02
N LYS A 8 2.80 -4.88 23.24
CA LYS A 8 4.24 -4.79 23.52
C LYS A 8 5.04 -6.03 23.10
N GLU A 9 4.51 -7.23 23.34
CA GLU A 9 5.21 -8.50 23.07
C GLU A 9 5.31 -8.81 21.56
N ASN A 10 4.35 -8.30 20.79
CA ASN A 10 4.23 -8.50 19.35
C ASN A 10 4.69 -7.30 18.50
N HIS A 11 4.92 -6.12 19.10
CA HIS A 11 5.36 -4.93 18.38
C HIS A 11 6.74 -5.12 17.73
N PRO A 12 6.94 -4.65 16.48
CA PRO A 12 8.21 -4.78 15.78
C PRO A 12 9.35 -4.04 16.49
N ILE A 13 10.57 -4.57 16.34
CA ILE A 13 11.78 -4.03 16.95
C ILE A 13 12.80 -3.84 15.82
N TYR A 14 13.52 -2.71 15.84
CA TYR A 14 14.61 -2.48 14.91
C TYR A 14 15.72 -3.50 15.17
N PRO A 15 16.43 -3.98 14.12
CA PRO A 15 17.58 -4.87 14.25
C PRO A 15 18.82 -4.10 14.74
N LEU A 16 18.66 -3.33 15.81
CA LEU A 16 19.67 -2.48 16.41
C LEU A 16 19.94 -2.96 17.82
N SER A 17 21.21 -2.97 18.19
CA SER A 17 21.67 -3.28 19.55
C SER A 17 22.59 -2.18 20.03
N VAL A 18 22.25 -1.54 21.15
CA VAL A 18 23.13 -0.54 21.75
C VAL A 18 24.15 -1.22 22.65
N GLN A 19 25.42 -0.94 22.39
CA GLN A 19 26.53 -1.35 23.22
C GLN A 19 26.80 -0.26 24.26
N ILE A 20 26.40 -0.51 25.51
CA ILE A 20 26.62 0.41 26.63
C ILE A 20 27.82 -0.11 27.45
N PRO A 21 28.87 0.71 27.66
CA PRO A 21 29.98 0.35 28.54
C PRO A 21 29.51 -0.08 29.93
N ARG A 22 30.22 -1.05 30.54
CA ARG A 22 29.79 -1.69 31.79
C ARG A 22 29.82 -0.77 33.02
N LYS A 23 30.60 0.32 33.01
CA LYS A 23 30.87 1.18 34.17
C LYS A 23 30.24 2.58 34.10
N LEU A 24 29.14 2.75 33.36
CA LEU A 24 28.46 4.04 33.27
C LEU A 24 27.48 4.25 34.43
N SER A 25 27.45 5.48 34.94
CA SER A 25 26.52 5.93 35.98
C SER A 25 25.05 5.92 35.52
N VAL A 26 24.82 6.06 34.21
CA VAL A 26 23.51 5.97 33.56
C VAL A 26 23.53 4.97 32.41
N ARG A 27 22.51 4.13 32.32
CA ARG A 27 22.35 3.08 31.30
C ARG A 27 20.94 3.09 30.71
N ILE A 28 20.73 2.49 29.55
CA ILE A 28 19.39 2.31 28.97
C ILE A 28 18.77 1.01 29.52
N GLY A 29 17.54 1.10 30.05
CA GLY A 29 16.81 -0.02 30.67
C GLY A 29 16.30 -1.08 29.71
N SER A 30 16.25 -0.78 28.41
CA SER A 30 15.85 -1.71 27.36
C SER A 30 16.94 -1.79 26.30
N ARG A 31 17.23 -3.00 25.81
CA ARG A 31 18.04 -3.20 24.59
C ARG A 31 17.21 -3.15 23.31
N LYS A 32 15.88 -3.12 23.43
CA LYS A 32 14.93 -3.13 22.31
C LYS A 32 14.60 -1.71 21.88
N PHE A 33 14.73 -1.46 20.58
CA PHE A 33 14.28 -0.25 19.88
C PHE A 33 13.01 -0.59 19.13
N TYR A 34 11.86 -0.09 19.56
CA TYR A 34 10.59 -0.39 18.92
C TYR A 34 10.44 0.41 17.63
N VAL A 35 9.99 -0.27 16.58
CA VAL A 35 9.77 0.35 15.27
C VAL A 35 8.58 1.30 15.34
N ASP A 36 8.62 2.34 14.51
CA ASP A 36 7.61 3.42 14.39
C ASP A 36 7.50 4.34 15.61
N LEU A 37 8.23 4.09 16.70
CA LEU A 37 8.43 5.12 17.71
C LEU A 37 9.39 6.19 17.15
N PRO A 38 9.07 7.50 17.28
CA PRO A 38 9.91 8.56 16.73
C PRO A 38 11.36 8.48 17.24
N TYR A 39 12.31 8.60 16.31
CA TYR A 39 13.74 8.48 16.57
C TYR A 39 14.23 9.46 17.64
N ILE A 40 13.57 10.61 17.77
CA ILE A 40 13.86 11.65 18.76
C ILE A 40 13.81 11.10 20.19
N VAL A 41 12.92 10.14 20.47
CA VAL A 41 12.85 9.48 21.78
C VAL A 41 14.16 8.73 22.07
N TYR A 42 14.69 8.02 21.08
CA TYR A 42 15.92 7.26 21.22
C TYR A 42 17.15 8.15 21.22
N LEU A 43 17.19 9.19 20.40
CA LEU A 43 18.26 10.20 20.43
C LEU A 43 18.37 10.83 21.80
N PHE A 44 17.25 11.24 22.40
CA PHE A 44 17.23 11.76 23.76
C PHE A 44 17.89 10.76 24.72
N MET A 45 17.49 9.49 24.72
CA MET A 45 18.08 8.49 25.61
C MET A 45 19.58 8.30 25.38
N LEU A 46 20.04 8.29 24.12
CA LEU A 46 21.44 8.15 23.76
C LEU A 46 22.26 9.37 24.23
N GLU A 47 21.76 10.59 24.02
CA GLU A 47 22.41 11.82 24.46
C GLU A 47 22.60 11.88 25.97
N GLN A 48 21.62 11.40 26.75
CA GLN A 48 21.75 11.35 28.22
C GLN A 48 22.82 10.35 28.68
N VAL A 49 22.99 9.23 27.96
CA VAL A 49 24.08 8.29 28.21
C VAL A 49 25.43 8.90 27.82
N GLU A 50 25.50 9.62 26.70
CA GLU A 50 26.71 10.33 26.26
C GLU A 50 27.13 11.43 27.24
N LYS A 51 26.17 12.21 27.77
CA LYS A 51 26.40 13.16 28.87
C LYS A 51 26.99 12.49 30.10
N ALA A 52 26.38 11.38 30.54
CA ALA A 52 26.87 10.63 31.69
C ALA A 52 28.27 10.04 31.46
N ALA A 53 28.56 9.55 30.25
CA ALA A 53 29.88 9.07 29.85
C ALA A 53 30.94 10.18 29.84
N SER A 54 30.53 11.42 29.59
CA SER A 54 31.39 12.61 29.59
C SER A 54 31.58 13.21 31.00
N GLY A 55 31.11 12.54 32.05
CA GLY A 55 31.24 12.99 33.44
C GLY A 55 30.16 13.95 33.94
N VAL A 56 29.15 14.26 33.11
CA VAL A 56 28.02 15.10 33.54
C VAL A 56 27.10 14.31 34.46
N VAL A 57 26.73 14.90 35.60
CA VAL A 57 25.78 14.28 36.53
C VAL A 57 24.37 14.39 35.96
N VAL A 58 23.77 13.23 35.66
CA VAL A 58 22.40 13.12 35.16
C VAL A 58 21.48 12.73 36.32
N THR A 59 20.49 13.57 36.63
CA THR A 59 19.56 13.39 37.75
C THR A 59 18.13 13.12 37.27
N LYS A 60 17.23 12.72 38.17
CA LYS A 60 15.81 12.53 37.83
C LYS A 60 15.16 13.84 37.39
N GLU A 61 15.50 14.93 38.06
CA GLU A 61 14.99 16.28 37.83
C GLU A 61 15.48 16.81 36.48
N SER A 62 16.76 16.58 36.14
CA SER A 62 17.31 17.00 34.84
C SER A 62 16.65 16.24 33.69
N ILE A 63 16.44 14.92 33.83
CA ILE A 63 15.72 14.13 32.82
C ILE A 63 14.29 14.64 32.65
N LYS A 64 13.59 14.90 33.75
CA LYS A 64 12.20 15.39 33.70
C LYS A 64 12.09 16.76 33.02
N SER A 65 13.00 17.69 33.30
CA SER A 65 12.97 19.03 32.70
C SER A 65 13.35 19.01 31.23
N GLU A 66 14.42 18.28 30.87
CA GLU A 66 14.85 18.17 29.46
C GLU A 66 13.84 17.41 28.61
N TRP A 67 13.21 16.35 29.14
CA TRP A 67 12.15 15.61 28.46
C TRP A 67 10.93 16.48 28.17
N ARG A 68 10.46 17.26 29.16
CA ARG A 68 9.35 18.21 28.95
C ARG A 68 9.67 19.25 27.88
N ARG A 69 10.90 19.76 27.85
CA ARG A 69 11.35 20.70 26.80
C ARG A 69 11.34 20.03 25.42
N LEU A 70 11.76 18.77 25.34
CA LEU A 70 11.71 17.99 24.11
C LEU A 70 10.26 17.77 23.63
N GLU A 71 9.35 17.39 24.53
CA GLU A 71 7.92 17.25 24.25
C GLU A 71 7.31 18.55 23.72
N GLN A 72 7.71 19.71 24.26
CA GLN A 72 7.26 21.02 23.77
C GLN A 72 7.80 21.33 22.37
N ASN A 73 9.10 21.09 22.14
CA ASN A 73 9.74 21.39 20.86
C ASN A 73 9.27 20.46 19.73
N TYR A 74 8.87 19.22 20.06
CA TYR A 74 8.47 18.19 19.10
C TYR A 74 7.07 17.65 19.38
N LYS A 75 6.15 18.55 19.76
CA LYS A 75 4.78 18.19 20.16
C LYS A 75 4.07 17.30 19.16
N ASP A 76 4.18 17.61 17.87
CA ASP A 76 3.50 16.87 16.78
C ASP A 76 4.07 15.47 16.52
N LEU A 77 5.28 15.20 17.03
CA LEU A 77 5.93 13.89 16.92
C LEU A 77 5.77 13.06 18.19
N LEU A 78 5.70 13.70 19.36
CA LEU A 78 5.75 13.02 20.66
C LEU A 78 4.39 12.94 21.37
N THR A 79 3.37 13.63 20.86
CA THR A 79 2.05 13.67 21.47
C THR A 79 0.93 13.33 20.49
N ILE A 80 -0.16 12.79 21.02
CA ILE A 80 -1.44 12.65 20.36
C ILE A 80 -2.51 13.24 21.27
N ASN A 81 -3.37 14.12 20.73
CA ASN A 81 -4.40 14.82 21.51
C ASN A 81 -3.83 15.54 22.76
N GLY A 82 -2.58 16.02 22.67
CA GLY A 82 -1.88 16.68 23.78
C GLY A 82 -1.31 15.72 24.84
N GLU A 83 -1.49 14.41 24.69
CA GLU A 83 -0.94 13.40 25.59
C GLU A 83 0.30 12.72 25.01
N PRO A 84 1.33 12.41 25.81
CA PRO A 84 2.55 11.80 25.31
C PRO A 84 2.36 10.33 24.92
N ILE A 85 2.94 9.94 23.79
CA ILE A 85 2.97 8.54 23.30
C ILE A 85 4.04 7.70 24.00
N ALA A 86 5.06 8.35 24.56
CA ALA A 86 6.11 7.73 25.34
C ALA A 86 6.63 8.70 26.40
N THR A 87 7.22 8.15 27.47
CA THR A 87 7.90 8.92 28.51
C THR A 87 9.23 8.27 28.84
N VAL A 88 10.24 9.10 29.10
CA VAL A 88 11.56 8.65 29.56
C VAL A 88 11.78 9.14 30.99
N TYR A 89 12.17 8.24 31.88
CA TYR A 89 12.49 8.60 33.26
C TYR A 89 13.68 7.80 33.79
N LEU A 90 14.31 8.31 34.85
CA LEU A 90 15.49 7.73 35.46
C LEU A 90 15.11 6.95 36.72
N THR A 91 15.53 5.69 36.81
CA THR A 91 15.29 4.82 37.98
C THR A 91 16.60 4.17 38.42
N TYR A 92 16.90 4.25 39.71
CA TYR A 92 18.03 3.54 40.30
C TYR A 92 17.73 2.05 40.41
N GLN A 93 18.68 1.21 39.99
CA GLN A 93 18.60 -0.25 40.11
C GLN A 93 19.66 -0.73 41.10
N PRO A 94 19.28 -1.15 42.33
CA PRO A 94 20.24 -1.54 43.38
C PRO A 94 21.20 -2.65 42.95
N PHE A 95 20.71 -3.68 42.25
CA PHE A 95 21.49 -4.84 41.82
C PHE A 95 22.60 -4.52 40.81
N ALA A 96 22.46 -3.43 40.07
CA ALA A 96 23.44 -2.97 39.10
C ALA A 96 24.20 -1.72 39.57
N SER A 97 23.89 -1.23 40.78
CA SER A 97 24.44 -0.01 41.39
C SER A 97 24.53 1.17 40.41
N SER A 98 23.52 1.31 39.55
CA SER A 98 23.51 2.28 38.43
C SER A 98 22.10 2.82 38.20
N ASN A 99 22.01 4.01 37.62
CA ASN A 99 20.74 4.55 37.16
C ASN A 99 20.40 4.06 35.76
N PHE A 100 19.12 3.80 35.52
CA PHE A 100 18.60 3.34 34.23
C PHE A 100 17.56 4.31 33.68
N LEU A 101 17.75 4.72 32.43
CA LEU A 101 16.76 5.40 31.62
C LEU A 101 15.73 4.37 31.17
N ILE A 102 14.52 4.49 31.71
CA ILE A 102 13.39 3.64 31.39
C ILE A 102 12.52 4.35 30.37
N LEU A 103 12.31 3.68 29.23
CA LEU A 103 11.33 4.08 28.24
C LEU A 103 9.99 3.41 28.57
N LYS A 104 8.97 4.22 28.87
CA LYS A 104 7.59 3.78 29.01
C LYS A 104 6.80 4.24 27.79
N ILE A 105 6.44 3.30 26.93
CA ILE A 105 5.56 3.53 25.79
C ILE A 105 4.12 3.36 26.27
N HIS A 106 3.25 4.29 25.87
CA HIS A 106 1.81 4.20 26.05
C HIS A 106 1.24 3.54 24.80
N TRP A 107 1.05 2.21 24.80
CA TRP A 107 0.85 1.46 23.55
C TRP A 107 -0.43 1.87 22.83
N SER A 108 -1.55 1.98 23.53
CA SER A 108 -2.81 2.44 22.92
C SER A 108 -2.64 3.80 22.22
N ARG A 109 -1.94 4.75 22.86
CA ARG A 109 -1.67 6.08 22.27
C ARG A 109 -0.72 6.01 21.08
N LEU A 110 0.28 5.14 21.13
CA LEU A 110 1.16 4.92 19.98
C LEU A 110 0.36 4.33 18.80
N ILE A 111 -0.51 3.34 19.03
CA ILE A 111 -1.35 2.76 17.98
C ILE A 111 -2.26 3.83 17.36
N GLU A 112 -2.90 4.66 18.18
CA GLU A 112 -3.73 5.78 17.73
C GLU A 112 -2.92 6.82 16.94
N TYR A 113 -1.71 7.16 17.39
CA TYR A 113 -0.79 8.04 16.68
C TYR A 113 -0.43 7.51 15.29
N LEU A 114 -0.11 6.22 15.19
CA LEU A 114 0.22 5.60 13.90
C LEU A 114 -1.01 5.52 12.98
N GLU A 115 -2.20 5.34 13.54
CA GLU A 115 -3.47 5.37 12.80
C GLU A 115 -3.70 6.75 12.15
N LEU A 116 -3.63 7.82 12.94
CA LEU A 116 -3.78 9.19 12.42
C LEU A 116 -2.73 9.52 11.35
N LYS A 117 -1.47 9.11 11.56
CA LYS A 117 -0.42 9.32 10.56
C LYS A 117 -0.67 8.56 9.26
N ALA A 118 -1.20 7.34 9.35
CA ALA A 118 -1.60 6.56 8.18
C ALA A 118 -2.75 7.23 7.42
N GLU A 119 -3.78 7.74 8.12
CA GLU A 119 -4.89 8.48 7.51
C GLU A 119 -4.44 9.78 6.84
N GLU A 120 -3.62 10.58 7.50
CA GLU A 120 -3.02 11.82 6.95
C GLU A 120 -2.20 11.52 5.69
N THR A 121 -1.42 10.45 5.74
CA THR A 121 -0.62 9.99 4.59
C THR A 121 -1.55 9.55 3.46
N MET A 122 -2.60 8.78 3.74
CA MET A 122 -3.55 8.34 2.72
C MET A 122 -4.26 9.52 2.03
N LYS A 123 -4.69 10.54 2.80
CA LYS A 123 -5.25 11.78 2.23
C LYS A 123 -4.27 12.47 1.28
N SER A 124 -2.97 12.39 1.57
CA SER A 124 -1.92 12.95 0.73
C SER A 124 -1.58 12.05 -0.47
N VAL A 125 -1.73 10.72 -0.35
CA VAL A 125 -1.62 9.78 -1.48
C VAL A 125 -2.69 10.06 -2.53
N VAL A 126 -3.93 10.30 -2.11
CA VAL A 126 -5.04 10.65 -3.02
C VAL A 126 -4.72 11.92 -3.84
N ARG A 127 -3.99 12.88 -3.25
CA ARG A 127 -3.66 14.17 -3.89
C ARG A 127 -2.38 14.15 -4.71
N GLU A 128 -1.35 13.44 -4.27
CA GLU A 128 0.01 13.55 -4.83
C GLU A 128 0.64 12.21 -5.25
N GLY A 129 -0.04 11.09 -5.02
CA GLY A 129 0.39 9.77 -5.51
C GLY A 129 1.81 9.37 -5.11
N GLU A 130 2.67 9.17 -6.11
CA GLU A 130 4.07 8.75 -5.92
C GLU A 130 4.88 9.68 -5.00
N LYS A 131 4.63 10.98 -5.03
CA LYS A 131 5.41 11.96 -4.24
C LYS A 131 5.21 11.71 -2.75
N THR A 132 3.98 11.42 -2.34
CA THR A 132 3.65 11.04 -0.96
C THR A 132 4.30 9.72 -0.59
N MET A 133 4.25 8.69 -1.46
CA MET A 133 4.88 7.39 -1.18
C MET A 133 6.39 7.51 -1.00
N LYS A 134 7.05 8.31 -1.85
CA LYS A 134 8.48 8.60 -1.73
C LYS A 134 8.81 9.27 -0.39
N GLY A 135 8.04 10.28 0.01
CA GLY A 135 8.20 10.95 1.31
C GLY A 135 7.96 10.00 2.49
N PHE A 136 6.93 9.17 2.40
CA PHE A 136 6.56 8.20 3.43
C PHE A 136 7.68 7.18 3.70
N TYR A 137 8.20 6.52 2.66
CA TYR A 137 9.30 5.57 2.84
C TYR A 137 10.61 6.28 3.22
N GLY A 138 10.82 7.51 2.74
CA GLY A 138 11.91 8.36 3.22
C GLY A 138 11.85 8.61 4.72
N TYR A 139 10.65 8.86 5.27
CA TYR A 139 10.41 9.03 6.70
C TYR A 139 10.70 7.75 7.49
N LEU A 140 10.24 6.58 7.01
CA LEU A 140 10.53 5.29 7.67
C LEU A 140 12.04 5.07 7.79
N TRP A 141 12.77 5.30 6.70
CA TRP A 141 14.24 5.18 6.68
C TRP A 141 14.95 6.21 7.54
N LEU A 142 14.49 7.46 7.51
CA LEU A 142 15.02 8.51 8.38
C LEU A 142 14.91 8.08 9.84
N ASN A 143 13.76 7.55 10.25
CA ASN A 143 13.57 7.07 11.61
C ASN A 143 14.61 6.00 12.01
N PHE A 144 14.87 5.04 11.12
CA PHE A 144 15.90 4.01 11.34
C PHE A 144 17.33 4.58 11.38
N PHE A 145 17.71 5.37 10.38
CA PHE A 145 19.08 5.88 10.24
C PHE A 145 19.47 6.86 11.35
N MET A 146 18.52 7.68 11.82
CA MET A 146 18.79 8.58 12.93
C MET A 146 19.10 7.83 14.23
N ILE A 147 18.51 6.65 14.45
CA ILE A 147 18.81 5.80 15.61
C ILE A 147 20.15 5.08 15.41
N SER A 148 20.40 4.51 14.23
CA SER A 148 21.61 3.72 13.96
C SER A 148 22.88 4.58 13.87
N ARG A 149 22.75 5.87 13.53
CA ARG A 149 23.84 6.80 13.20
C ARG A 149 24.81 6.27 12.13
N LYS A 150 24.39 5.25 11.37
CA LYS A 150 25.17 4.58 10.32
C LYS A 150 24.26 4.20 9.17
N ALA A 151 24.73 4.43 7.94
CA ALA A 151 24.16 3.81 6.76
C ALA A 151 24.54 2.31 6.79
N VAL A 152 23.66 1.49 7.37
CA VAL A 152 23.82 0.03 7.37
C VAL A 152 23.14 -0.50 6.12
N GLN A 153 23.86 -1.28 5.31
CA GLN A 153 23.23 -2.06 4.24
C GLN A 153 22.37 -3.14 4.90
N PRO A 154 21.04 -3.12 4.73
CA PRO A 154 20.16 -4.09 5.38
C PRO A 154 20.50 -5.51 4.89
N ALA A 155 20.75 -6.44 5.81
CA ALA A 155 20.80 -7.86 5.48
C ALA A 155 19.36 -8.41 5.49
N GLU A 156 18.96 -9.10 4.43
CA GLU A 156 17.64 -9.74 4.32
C GLU A 156 17.56 -10.95 5.25
N VAL A 157 17.06 -10.75 6.47
CA VAL A 157 16.67 -11.88 7.32
C VAL A 157 15.34 -11.54 7.98
N PHE A 158 14.26 -11.56 7.20
CA PHE A 158 12.92 -11.57 7.79
C PHE A 158 12.67 -12.93 8.40
N ALA A 159 12.72 -13.00 9.73
CA ALA A 159 12.50 -14.27 10.40
C ALA A 159 11.01 -14.59 10.45
N ALA A 160 10.63 -15.84 10.13
CA ALA A 160 9.23 -16.28 10.12
C ALA A 160 8.51 -16.05 11.46
N TRP A 161 9.23 -15.97 12.58
CA TRP A 161 8.65 -15.65 13.89
C TRP A 161 8.26 -14.18 14.05
N GLU A 162 8.96 -13.24 13.40
CA GLU A 162 8.61 -11.80 13.41
C GLU A 162 7.33 -11.56 12.61
N MET A 163 7.22 -12.21 11.45
CA MET A 163 6.00 -12.20 10.63
C MET A 163 4.77 -12.66 11.44
N ARG A 164 4.90 -13.76 12.20
CA ARG A 164 3.81 -14.25 13.07
C ARG A 164 3.42 -13.24 14.15
N LYS A 165 4.39 -12.55 14.75
CA LYS A 165 4.12 -11.50 15.74
C LYS A 165 3.37 -10.33 15.12
N ILE A 166 3.77 -9.89 13.93
CA ILE A 166 3.08 -8.80 13.23
C ILE A 166 1.65 -9.19 12.89
N LYS A 167 1.43 -10.40 12.37
CA LYS A 167 0.08 -10.90 12.13
C LYS A 167 -0.76 -10.89 13.41
N ARG A 168 -0.20 -11.40 14.51
CA ARG A 168 -0.88 -11.39 15.81
C ARG A 168 -1.19 -9.97 16.29
N LEU A 169 -0.28 -9.01 16.06
CA LEU A 169 -0.49 -7.60 16.39
C LEU A 169 -1.66 -7.02 15.60
N LEU A 170 -1.73 -7.26 14.28
CA LEU A 170 -2.83 -6.81 13.43
C LEU A 170 -4.18 -7.40 13.87
N GLU A 171 -4.21 -8.65 14.35
CA GLU A 171 -5.40 -9.27 14.94
C GLU A 171 -5.82 -8.57 16.24
N ILE A 172 -4.88 -8.32 17.16
CA ILE A 172 -5.14 -7.70 18.46
C ILE A 172 -5.73 -6.29 18.30
N ILE A 173 -5.20 -5.50 17.37
CA ILE A 173 -5.63 -4.11 17.17
C ILE A 173 -6.81 -3.97 16.20
N GLY A 174 -7.32 -5.08 15.64
CA GLY A 174 -8.48 -5.09 14.74
C GLY A 174 -8.19 -4.78 13.26
N ASP A 175 -6.99 -4.31 12.92
CA ASP A 175 -6.59 -3.96 11.55
C ASP A 175 -6.75 -5.13 10.56
N GLN A 176 -6.52 -6.37 11.00
CA GLN A 176 -6.71 -7.56 10.15
C GLN A 176 -8.17 -7.72 9.70
N GLN A 177 -9.13 -7.40 10.57
CA GLN A 177 -10.56 -7.49 10.25
C GLN A 177 -10.94 -6.44 9.21
N GLU A 178 -10.47 -5.21 9.38
CA GLU A 178 -10.72 -4.09 8.44
C GLU A 178 -10.15 -4.39 7.05
N ILE A 179 -8.92 -4.89 6.99
CA ILE A 179 -8.28 -5.36 5.75
C ILE A 179 -9.14 -6.44 5.09
N ASN A 180 -9.54 -7.47 5.84
CA ASN A 180 -10.35 -8.57 5.31
C ASN A 180 -11.68 -8.05 4.73
N ASN A 181 -12.33 -7.13 5.44
CA ASN A 181 -13.58 -6.51 4.98
C ASN A 181 -13.39 -5.72 3.68
N ALA A 182 -12.29 -4.96 3.57
CA ALA A 182 -11.98 -4.19 2.37
C ALA A 182 -11.69 -5.09 1.16
N VAL A 183 -10.93 -6.18 1.35
CA VAL A 183 -10.67 -7.15 0.27
C VAL A 183 -11.94 -7.90 -0.12
N ASN A 184 -12.80 -8.27 0.84
CA ASN A 184 -14.09 -8.88 0.55
C ASN A 184 -15.00 -7.92 -0.25
N LYS A 185 -15.01 -6.62 0.10
CA LYS A 185 -15.71 -5.59 -0.68
C LYS A 185 -15.19 -5.54 -2.13
N LEU A 186 -13.87 -5.59 -2.32
CA LEU A 186 -13.26 -5.64 -3.65
C LEU A 186 -13.67 -6.90 -4.44
N VAL A 187 -13.63 -8.08 -3.80
CA VAL A 187 -14.06 -9.35 -4.43
C VAL A 187 -15.54 -9.29 -4.82
N ASN A 188 -16.39 -8.78 -3.92
CA ASN A 188 -17.82 -8.64 -4.18
C ASN A 188 -18.11 -7.64 -5.31
N ALA A 189 -17.33 -6.56 -5.40
CA ALA A 189 -17.42 -5.63 -6.51
C ALA A 189 -17.09 -6.34 -7.82
N VAL A 190 -16.00 -7.09 -7.90
CA VAL A 190 -15.66 -7.90 -9.09
C VAL A 190 -16.76 -8.91 -9.41
N ASP A 191 -17.34 -9.55 -8.40
CA ASP A 191 -18.44 -10.52 -8.58
C ASP A 191 -19.73 -9.90 -9.14
N SER A 192 -19.94 -8.60 -8.97
CA SER A 192 -21.09 -7.92 -9.56
C SER A 192 -21.06 -7.88 -11.10
N LEU A 193 -19.87 -7.99 -11.72
CA LEU A 193 -19.71 -8.10 -13.18
C LEU A 193 -20.39 -9.34 -13.76
N ASN A 194 -20.66 -10.37 -12.95
CA ASN A 194 -21.38 -11.58 -13.39
C ASN A 194 -22.77 -11.27 -13.96
N ARG A 195 -23.37 -10.12 -13.60
CA ARG A 195 -24.66 -9.66 -14.16
C ARG A 195 -24.64 -9.51 -15.68
N LEU A 196 -23.47 -9.27 -16.25
CA LEU A 196 -23.27 -9.10 -17.69
C LEU A 196 -23.08 -10.44 -18.43
N ARG A 197 -22.91 -11.57 -17.72
CA ARG A 197 -22.66 -12.89 -18.29
C ARG A 197 -23.77 -13.41 -19.21
N LYS A 198 -25.02 -12.97 -18.98
CA LYS A 198 -26.15 -13.29 -19.86
C LYS A 198 -26.07 -12.63 -21.25
N TYR A 199 -25.25 -11.59 -21.38
CA TYR A 199 -25.11 -10.81 -22.61
C TYR A 199 -23.75 -11.00 -23.29
N VAL A 200 -22.71 -11.26 -22.49
CA VAL A 200 -21.34 -11.41 -22.96
C VAL A 200 -20.75 -12.66 -22.29
N ARG A 201 -20.59 -13.74 -23.03
CA ARG A 201 -20.12 -15.04 -22.52
C ARG A 201 -18.67 -14.99 -22.04
N HIS A 202 -17.80 -14.32 -22.79
CA HIS A 202 -16.34 -14.31 -22.53
C HIS A 202 -15.92 -13.39 -21.39
N ILE A 203 -16.86 -12.69 -20.75
CA ILE A 203 -16.58 -11.87 -19.57
C ILE A 203 -16.00 -12.69 -18.40
N GLU A 204 -16.31 -13.98 -18.34
CA GLU A 204 -15.84 -14.89 -17.29
C GLU A 204 -14.30 -14.92 -17.22
N LEU A 205 -13.60 -14.84 -18.36
CA LEU A 205 -12.14 -14.82 -18.40
C LEU A 205 -11.56 -13.61 -17.65
N CYS A 206 -12.20 -12.46 -17.81
CA CYS A 206 -11.81 -11.22 -17.14
C CYS A 206 -12.15 -11.29 -15.64
N ILE A 207 -13.34 -11.77 -15.29
CA ILE A 207 -13.79 -11.91 -13.90
C ILE A 207 -12.86 -12.86 -13.13
N VAL A 208 -12.55 -14.03 -13.69
CA VAL A 208 -11.65 -15.01 -13.06
C VAL A 208 -10.27 -14.40 -12.78
N THR A 209 -9.72 -13.65 -13.74
CA THR A 209 -8.42 -12.98 -13.59
C THR A 209 -8.45 -11.93 -12.48
N LEU A 210 -9.45 -11.05 -12.47
CA LEU A 210 -9.62 -10.03 -11.42
C LEU A 210 -9.81 -10.66 -10.04
N LYS A 211 -10.64 -11.70 -9.92
CA LYS A 211 -10.86 -12.44 -8.66
C LYS A 211 -9.59 -13.13 -8.18
N PHE A 212 -8.79 -13.70 -9.08
CA PHE A 212 -7.53 -14.31 -8.73
C PHE A 212 -6.62 -13.29 -8.06
N HIS A 213 -6.42 -12.11 -8.64
CA HIS A 213 -5.60 -11.07 -8.04
C HIS A 213 -6.17 -10.57 -6.71
N ALA A 214 -7.49 -10.29 -6.65
CA ALA A 214 -8.14 -9.79 -5.44
C ALA A 214 -8.01 -10.77 -4.26
N ARG A 215 -8.22 -12.09 -4.50
CA ARG A 215 -8.10 -13.12 -3.46
C ARG A 215 -6.65 -13.32 -2.98
N ASN A 216 -5.67 -13.14 -3.86
CA ASN A 216 -4.26 -13.27 -3.48
C ASN A 216 -3.74 -12.09 -2.63
N ILE A 217 -4.49 -10.97 -2.54
CA ILE A 217 -4.15 -9.87 -1.62
C ILE A 217 -4.10 -10.38 -0.18
N LEU A 218 -5.09 -11.17 0.26
CA LEU A 218 -5.11 -11.70 1.63
C LEU A 218 -3.89 -12.59 1.92
N LYS A 219 -3.51 -13.43 0.96
CA LYS A 219 -2.30 -14.25 1.10
C LYS A 219 -1.05 -13.38 1.21
N ALA A 220 -0.94 -12.33 0.38
CA ALA A 220 0.18 -11.40 0.46
C ALA A 220 0.25 -10.70 1.83
N ILE A 221 -0.90 -10.37 2.42
CA ILE A 221 -0.99 -9.78 3.76
C ILE A 221 -0.63 -10.79 4.86
N ASP A 222 -1.04 -12.06 4.72
CA ASP A 222 -0.64 -13.13 5.63
C ASP A 222 0.89 -13.31 5.69
N TYR A 223 1.57 -13.07 4.56
CA TYR A 223 3.03 -13.06 4.46
C TYR A 223 3.66 -11.69 4.76
N VAL A 224 2.85 -10.69 5.14
CA VAL A 224 3.28 -9.30 5.40
C VAL A 224 4.09 -8.73 4.21
N ASN A 225 3.73 -9.13 2.99
CA ASN A 225 4.39 -8.73 1.75
C ASN A 225 3.65 -7.55 1.12
N THR A 226 3.93 -6.34 1.64
CA THR A 226 3.29 -5.09 1.22
C THR A 226 3.51 -4.79 -0.26
N GLN A 227 4.71 -5.05 -0.79
CA GLN A 227 5.06 -4.82 -2.19
C GLN A 227 4.22 -5.69 -3.14
N LEU A 228 4.00 -6.97 -2.80
CA LEU A 228 3.13 -7.86 -3.55
C LEU A 228 1.67 -7.37 -3.52
N VAL A 229 1.20 -6.83 -2.39
CA VAL A 229 -0.15 -6.24 -2.33
C VAL A 229 -0.28 -5.07 -3.32
N TYR A 230 0.66 -4.12 -3.32
CA TYR A 230 0.64 -3.01 -4.28
C TYR A 230 0.71 -3.48 -5.74
N LEU A 231 1.48 -4.53 -6.02
CA LEU A 231 1.53 -5.17 -7.35
C LEU A 231 0.16 -5.73 -7.76
N LEU A 232 -0.50 -6.47 -6.88
CA LEU A 232 -1.82 -7.04 -7.13
C LEU A 232 -2.88 -5.94 -7.33
N LEU A 233 -2.87 -4.90 -6.49
CA LEU A 233 -3.77 -3.75 -6.62
C LEU A 233 -3.56 -3.04 -7.97
N ARG A 234 -2.32 -2.72 -8.35
CA ARG A 234 -2.03 -2.14 -9.67
C ARG A 234 -2.53 -3.04 -10.80
N THR A 235 -2.27 -4.34 -10.71
CA THR A 235 -2.64 -5.31 -11.74
C THR A 235 -4.16 -5.38 -11.92
N ILE A 236 -4.93 -5.34 -10.82
CA ILE A 236 -6.40 -5.28 -10.86
C ILE A 236 -6.86 -4.03 -11.60
N LEU A 237 -6.31 -2.85 -11.29
CA LEU A 237 -6.69 -1.60 -11.95
C LEU A 237 -6.41 -1.63 -13.45
N GLU A 238 -5.23 -2.13 -13.86
CA GLU A 238 -4.85 -2.24 -15.26
C GLU A 238 -5.81 -3.17 -16.03
N HIS A 239 -6.11 -4.35 -15.47
CA HIS A 239 -7.04 -5.30 -16.09
C HIS A 239 -8.47 -4.75 -16.15
N LEU A 240 -8.91 -4.04 -15.11
CA LEU A 240 -10.24 -3.48 -15.05
C LEU A 240 -10.45 -2.38 -16.10
N VAL A 241 -9.48 -1.50 -16.28
CA VAL A 241 -9.52 -0.43 -17.29
C VAL A 241 -9.51 -1.01 -18.70
N LYS A 242 -8.63 -1.98 -18.97
CA LYS A 242 -8.59 -2.70 -20.25
C LYS A 242 -9.92 -3.37 -20.55
N PHE A 243 -10.45 -4.13 -19.58
CA PHE A 243 -11.74 -4.79 -19.70
C PHE A 243 -12.86 -3.81 -20.04
N ALA A 244 -12.94 -2.68 -19.34
CA ALA A 244 -13.95 -1.65 -19.61
C ALA A 244 -13.85 -1.09 -21.04
N VAL A 245 -12.64 -0.78 -21.50
CA VAL A 245 -12.40 -0.26 -22.85
C VAL A 245 -12.73 -1.30 -23.93
N TYR A 246 -12.34 -2.55 -23.71
CA TYR A 246 -12.57 -3.64 -24.67
C TYR A 246 -14.04 -4.02 -24.76
N LEU A 247 -14.75 -4.06 -23.63
CA LEU A 247 -16.18 -4.27 -23.61
C LEU A 247 -16.91 -3.13 -24.33
N ASP A 248 -16.54 -1.88 -24.06
CA ASP A 248 -17.16 -0.72 -24.73
C ASP A 248 -16.95 -0.73 -26.25
N SER A 249 -15.72 -1.02 -26.68
CA SER A 249 -15.37 -1.15 -28.11
C SER A 249 -16.17 -2.27 -28.76
N GLY A 250 -16.27 -3.42 -28.10
CA GLY A 250 -17.05 -4.56 -28.58
C GLY A 250 -18.54 -4.25 -28.70
N MET A 251 -19.12 -3.50 -27.77
CA MET A 251 -20.50 -3.03 -27.87
C MET A 251 -20.71 -2.07 -29.05
N ARG A 252 -19.78 -1.14 -29.31
CA ARG A 252 -19.84 -0.23 -30.47
C ARG A 252 -19.77 -0.98 -31.80
N LEU A 253 -18.96 -2.04 -31.83
CA LEU A 253 -18.79 -2.92 -32.99
C LEU A 253 -19.90 -3.98 -33.12
N ARG A 254 -20.84 -4.03 -32.17
CA ARG A 254 -21.93 -5.02 -32.08
C ARG A 254 -21.46 -6.48 -31.98
N ASP A 255 -20.25 -6.70 -31.49
CA ASP A 255 -19.71 -8.04 -31.21
C ASP A 255 -18.85 -8.03 -29.94
N PRO A 256 -19.46 -7.80 -28.76
CA PRO A 256 -18.73 -7.69 -27.51
C PRO A 256 -18.01 -8.98 -27.11
N ASP A 257 -18.58 -10.13 -27.46
CA ASP A 257 -17.99 -11.43 -27.15
C ASP A 257 -16.70 -11.68 -27.92
N LEU A 258 -16.71 -11.47 -29.25
CA LEU A 258 -15.53 -11.68 -30.08
C LEU A 258 -14.42 -10.69 -29.72
N ILE A 259 -14.76 -9.41 -29.54
CA ILE A 259 -13.76 -8.38 -29.22
C ILE A 259 -13.11 -8.65 -27.86
N LEU A 260 -13.89 -9.00 -26.83
CA LEU A 260 -13.32 -9.35 -25.52
C LEU A 260 -12.46 -10.60 -25.59
N PHE A 261 -12.91 -11.65 -26.29
CA PHE A 261 -12.11 -12.86 -26.49
C PHE A 261 -10.80 -12.55 -27.20
N PHE A 262 -10.86 -11.87 -28.35
CA PHE A 262 -9.70 -11.50 -29.15
C PHE A 262 -8.70 -10.67 -28.34
N THR A 263 -9.17 -9.56 -27.74
CA THR A 263 -8.29 -8.65 -26.99
C THR A 263 -7.65 -9.32 -25.79
N PHE A 264 -8.37 -10.19 -25.06
CA PHE A 264 -7.82 -10.95 -23.93
C PHE A 264 -6.58 -11.77 -24.32
N PHE A 265 -6.61 -12.47 -25.46
CA PHE A 265 -5.45 -13.23 -25.93
C PHE A 265 -4.41 -12.35 -26.62
N ASN A 266 -4.85 -11.29 -27.29
CA ASN A 266 -3.96 -10.35 -27.98
C ASN A 266 -3.02 -9.62 -27.00
N GLU A 267 -3.43 -9.39 -25.75
CA GLU A 267 -2.57 -8.86 -24.67
C GLU A 267 -1.23 -9.61 -24.54
N TYR A 268 -1.22 -10.93 -24.78
CA TYR A 268 -0.04 -11.77 -24.65
C TYR A 268 0.75 -11.94 -25.95
N ARG A 269 0.19 -11.51 -27.08
CA ARG A 269 0.75 -11.73 -28.43
C ARG A 269 1.20 -10.44 -29.11
N ALA A 270 0.51 -9.33 -28.86
CA ALA A 270 0.76 -8.06 -29.53
C ALA A 270 2.09 -7.45 -29.08
N LYS A 271 2.90 -7.03 -30.07
CA LYS A 271 4.15 -6.29 -29.84
C LYS A 271 3.92 -4.79 -29.75
N GLU A 272 2.93 -4.29 -30.48
CA GLU A 272 2.59 -2.87 -30.53
C GLU A 272 1.77 -2.45 -29.30
N ARG A 273 2.02 -1.22 -28.85
CA ARG A 273 1.49 -0.67 -27.59
C ARG A 273 0.84 0.68 -27.85
N LYS A 274 -0.31 0.93 -27.23
CA LYS A 274 -0.96 2.25 -27.22
C LYS A 274 -1.25 2.68 -25.79
N TYR A 275 -0.95 3.92 -25.45
CA TYR A 275 -1.26 4.48 -24.13
C TYR A 275 -2.51 5.36 -24.14
N GLY A 276 -2.97 5.80 -25.31
CA GLY A 276 -4.20 6.58 -25.48
C GLY A 276 -5.39 5.68 -25.75
N ILE A 277 -6.45 5.81 -24.95
CA ILE A 277 -7.68 5.03 -25.07
C ILE A 277 -8.37 5.34 -26.39
N LYS A 278 -8.59 6.62 -26.72
CA LYS A 278 -9.23 7.01 -27.97
C LYS A 278 -8.46 6.49 -29.18
N ALA A 279 -7.14 6.69 -29.19
CA ALA A 279 -6.28 6.23 -30.28
C ALA A 279 -6.29 4.70 -30.44
N PHE A 280 -6.38 3.97 -29.32
CA PHE A 280 -6.54 2.51 -29.35
C PHE A 280 -7.91 2.11 -29.93
N ILE A 281 -9.00 2.73 -29.45
CA ILE A 281 -10.36 2.43 -29.91
C ILE A 281 -10.49 2.69 -31.42
N ASP A 282 -10.06 3.86 -31.89
CA ASP A 282 -10.14 4.25 -33.29
C ASP A 282 -9.42 3.22 -34.18
N GLU A 283 -8.20 2.81 -33.79
CA GLU A 283 -7.43 1.82 -34.54
C GLU A 283 -8.05 0.42 -34.52
N LEU A 284 -8.58 -0.02 -33.37
CA LEU A 284 -9.29 -1.29 -33.25
C LEU A 284 -10.54 -1.30 -34.16
N GLU A 285 -11.36 -0.25 -34.09
CA GLU A 285 -12.58 -0.15 -34.89
C GLU A 285 -12.27 -0.10 -36.39
N ASP A 286 -11.26 0.67 -36.81
CA ASP A 286 -10.86 0.78 -38.21
C ASP A 286 -10.36 -0.55 -38.77
N LYS A 287 -9.50 -1.25 -38.03
CA LYS A 287 -8.97 -2.56 -38.43
C LYS A 287 -10.10 -3.60 -38.48
N PHE A 288 -11.00 -3.60 -37.49
CA PHE A 288 -12.14 -4.51 -37.46
C PHE A 288 -13.10 -4.30 -38.64
N ARG A 289 -13.53 -3.06 -38.88
CA ARG A 289 -14.41 -2.73 -40.01
C ARG A 289 -13.74 -3.03 -41.36
N SER A 290 -12.43 -2.83 -41.46
CA SER A 290 -11.66 -3.17 -42.67
C SER A 290 -11.62 -4.67 -42.94
N ALA A 291 -11.46 -5.49 -41.89
CA ALA A 291 -11.52 -6.94 -42.00
C ALA A 291 -12.90 -7.41 -42.52
N LEU A 292 -13.98 -6.90 -41.93
CA LEU A 292 -15.35 -7.24 -42.36
C LEU A 292 -15.66 -6.81 -43.79
N LYS A 293 -15.17 -5.62 -44.23
CA LYS A 293 -15.36 -5.15 -45.61
C LYS A 293 -14.64 -6.01 -46.64
N ARG A 294 -13.44 -6.51 -46.31
CA ARG A 294 -12.62 -7.32 -47.23
C ARG A 294 -13.11 -8.77 -47.31
N TYR A 295 -13.78 -9.26 -46.27
CA TYR A 295 -14.20 -10.65 -46.16
C TYR A 295 -15.66 -10.74 -45.69
N SER A 296 -16.59 -10.54 -46.62
CA SER A 296 -18.04 -10.45 -46.34
C SER A 296 -18.69 -11.74 -45.83
N SER A 297 -18.01 -12.90 -45.94
CA SER A 297 -18.47 -14.22 -45.50
C SER A 297 -17.45 -14.95 -44.62
N ILE A 298 -16.75 -14.19 -43.77
CA ILE A 298 -15.73 -14.73 -42.86
C ILE A 298 -16.37 -15.35 -41.61
N ASN A 299 -15.90 -16.51 -41.17
CA ASN A 299 -16.32 -17.06 -39.88
C ASN A 299 -15.55 -16.40 -38.71
N GLN A 300 -15.96 -16.65 -37.46
CA GLN A 300 -15.35 -16.00 -36.29
C GLN A 300 -13.86 -16.34 -36.10
N GLU A 301 -13.46 -17.58 -36.38
CA GLU A 301 -12.07 -18.03 -36.22
C GLU A 301 -11.16 -17.37 -37.26
N GLU A 302 -11.60 -17.32 -38.51
CA GLU A 302 -10.91 -16.61 -39.59
C GLU A 302 -10.80 -15.11 -39.28
N LEU A 303 -11.85 -14.50 -38.74
CA LEU A 303 -11.83 -13.09 -38.35
C LEU A 303 -10.79 -12.84 -37.24
N ILE A 304 -10.74 -13.66 -36.21
CA ILE A 304 -9.74 -13.58 -35.14
C ILE A 304 -8.32 -13.68 -35.69
N ASN A 305 -8.07 -14.63 -36.61
CA ASN A 305 -6.76 -14.79 -37.24
C ASN A 305 -6.39 -13.56 -38.08
N LYS A 306 -7.34 -12.99 -38.83
CA LYS A 306 -7.11 -11.76 -39.60
C LYS A 306 -6.83 -10.56 -38.71
N LEU A 307 -7.58 -10.40 -37.62
CA LEU A 307 -7.34 -9.35 -36.63
C LEU A 307 -5.94 -9.46 -36.00
N ALA A 308 -5.46 -10.68 -35.75
CA ALA A 308 -4.11 -10.93 -35.26
C ALA A 308 -3.03 -10.58 -36.31
N GLU A 309 -3.24 -10.95 -37.57
CA GLU A 309 -2.36 -10.57 -38.71
C GLU A 309 -2.28 -9.06 -38.91
N MET A 310 -3.37 -8.33 -38.60
CA MET A 310 -3.43 -6.87 -38.69
C MET A 310 -2.68 -6.14 -37.56
N HIS A 311 -1.97 -6.88 -36.70
CA HIS A 311 -1.15 -6.34 -35.61
C HIS A 311 -1.90 -5.29 -34.79
N ILE A 312 -3.11 -5.62 -34.32
CA ILE A 312 -3.84 -4.72 -33.42
C ILE A 312 -3.01 -4.52 -32.15
N PRO A 313 -2.69 -3.28 -31.75
CA PRO A 313 -1.91 -3.03 -30.55
C PRO A 313 -2.69 -3.47 -29.31
N HIS A 314 -2.00 -3.69 -28.19
CA HIS A 314 -2.69 -3.77 -26.89
C HIS A 314 -2.67 -2.42 -26.18
N LEU A 315 -3.71 -2.16 -25.39
CA LEU A 315 -3.78 -0.98 -24.54
C LEU A 315 -2.80 -1.13 -23.37
N MET A 316 -1.94 -0.15 -23.19
CA MET A 316 -1.10 0.01 -22.02
C MET A 316 -1.72 1.01 -21.07
N VAL A 317 -1.65 0.73 -19.78
CA VAL A 317 -2.20 1.60 -18.74
C VAL A 317 -1.05 2.32 -18.05
N ASN A 318 -1.12 3.65 -18.01
CA ASN A 318 -0.29 4.49 -17.15
C ASN A 318 -1.18 5.57 -16.49
N SER A 319 -0.60 6.46 -15.68
CA SER A 319 -1.37 7.53 -15.03
C SER A 319 -2.13 8.44 -16.00
N ASN A 320 -1.60 8.70 -17.20
CA ASN A 320 -2.30 9.49 -18.22
C ASN A 320 -3.46 8.71 -18.84
N THR A 321 -3.27 7.42 -19.13
CA THR A 321 -4.34 6.52 -19.59
C THR A 321 -5.49 6.49 -18.59
N LEU A 322 -5.20 6.50 -17.29
CA LEU A 322 -6.23 6.51 -16.24
C LEU A 322 -7.00 7.83 -16.15
N ARG A 323 -6.34 8.96 -16.41
CA ARG A 323 -7.03 10.26 -16.50
C ARG A 323 -7.97 10.29 -17.70
N GLU A 324 -7.47 9.86 -18.86
CA GLU A 324 -8.28 9.73 -20.07
C GLU A 324 -9.45 8.75 -19.87
N PHE A 325 -9.21 7.63 -19.18
CA PHE A 325 -10.26 6.69 -18.82
C PHE A 325 -11.36 7.36 -18.01
N ALA A 326 -10.98 8.08 -16.94
CA ALA A 326 -11.94 8.73 -16.08
C ALA A 326 -12.77 9.79 -16.83
N GLU A 327 -12.16 10.55 -17.73
CA GLU A 327 -12.86 11.53 -18.58
C GLU A 327 -13.81 10.83 -19.57
N THR A 328 -13.33 9.78 -20.23
CA THR A 328 -14.09 9.04 -21.25
C THR A 328 -15.34 8.38 -20.67
N TYR A 329 -15.27 7.91 -19.42
CA TYR A 329 -16.33 7.13 -18.79
C TYR A 329 -17.08 7.89 -17.68
N GLY A 330 -16.96 9.21 -17.61
CA GLY A 330 -17.74 10.04 -16.68
C GLY A 330 -17.37 9.90 -15.20
N LEU A 331 -16.13 9.53 -14.90
CA LEU A 331 -15.56 9.40 -13.55
C LEU A 331 -14.68 10.61 -13.18
N SER A 332 -15.07 11.79 -13.64
CA SER A 332 -14.27 13.02 -13.48
C SER A 332 -14.00 13.39 -12.02
N ASP A 333 -14.87 12.99 -11.09
CA ASP A 333 -14.72 13.22 -9.64
C ASP A 333 -13.51 12.48 -9.04
N ILE A 334 -13.08 11.37 -9.67
CA ILE A 334 -11.93 10.56 -9.22
C ILE A 334 -10.77 10.57 -10.22
N ARG A 335 -10.77 11.46 -11.22
CA ARG A 335 -9.78 11.49 -12.31
C ARG A 335 -8.34 11.56 -11.81
N GLU A 336 -8.03 12.57 -10.99
CA GLU A 336 -6.66 12.72 -10.45
C GLU A 336 -6.33 11.62 -9.46
N GLU A 337 -7.31 11.22 -8.65
CA GLU A 337 -7.13 10.18 -7.65
C GLU A 337 -6.73 8.84 -8.28
N LEU A 338 -7.36 8.43 -9.39
CA LEU A 338 -6.99 7.19 -10.10
C LEU A 338 -5.53 7.23 -10.58
N GLY A 339 -5.12 8.33 -11.21
CA GLY A 339 -3.74 8.51 -11.66
C GLY A 339 -2.74 8.49 -10.50
N ASN A 340 -3.11 9.10 -9.36
CA ASN A 340 -2.30 9.17 -8.15
C ASN A 340 -2.17 7.81 -7.46
N ILE A 341 -3.26 7.08 -7.27
CA ILE A 341 -3.27 5.72 -6.70
C ILE A 341 -2.41 4.77 -7.54
N TYR A 342 -2.51 4.85 -8.87
CA TYR A 342 -1.67 4.06 -9.76
C TYR A 342 -0.18 4.42 -9.63
N SER A 343 0.14 5.71 -9.64
CA SER A 343 1.54 6.17 -9.47
C SER A 343 2.11 5.74 -8.12
N ALA A 344 1.30 5.78 -7.06
CA ALA A 344 1.67 5.31 -5.73
C ALA A 344 2.03 3.81 -5.75
N CYS A 345 1.16 2.96 -6.31
CA CYS A 345 1.47 1.54 -6.49
C CYS A 345 2.74 1.34 -7.31
N SER A 346 2.87 2.04 -8.44
CA SER A 346 4.01 1.93 -9.34
C SER A 346 5.32 2.29 -8.64
N TRP A 347 5.32 3.36 -7.84
CA TRP A 347 6.47 3.78 -7.08
C TRP A 347 6.89 2.71 -6.08
N VAL A 348 5.95 2.13 -5.33
CA VAL A 348 6.26 1.08 -4.36
C VAL A 348 6.84 -0.17 -5.02
N ILE A 349 6.25 -0.60 -6.15
CA ILE A 349 6.68 -1.82 -6.85
C ILE A 349 8.12 -1.68 -7.35
N HIS A 350 8.49 -0.53 -7.91
CA HIS A 350 9.75 -0.34 -8.62
C HIS A 350 10.85 0.33 -7.80
N ASN A 351 10.48 1.11 -6.78
CA ASN A 351 11.42 1.99 -6.08
C ASN A 351 11.42 1.83 -4.56
N ARG A 352 10.51 1.03 -3.96
CA ARG A 352 10.50 0.84 -2.50
C ARG A 352 11.84 0.22 -2.06
N PRO A 353 12.64 0.93 -1.27
CA PRO A 353 13.81 0.32 -0.64
C PRO A 353 13.37 -0.76 0.37
N ILE A 354 14.04 -1.90 0.37
CA ILE A 354 13.74 -3.02 1.27
C ILE A 354 14.03 -2.62 2.71
N LEU A 355 13.00 -2.58 3.56
CA LEU A 355 13.15 -2.26 4.98
C LEU A 355 13.78 -3.45 5.74
N PRO A 356 14.75 -3.26 6.65
CA PRO A 356 15.31 -4.34 7.47
C PRO A 356 14.41 -4.73 8.66
N TYR A 357 13.13 -4.34 8.65
CA TYR A 357 12.18 -4.54 9.73
C TYR A 357 10.75 -4.44 9.18
N TYR A 358 9.80 -4.94 9.96
CA TYR A 358 8.38 -4.68 9.73
C TYR A 358 7.97 -3.36 10.38
N SER A 359 7.20 -2.54 9.66
CA SER A 359 6.60 -1.29 10.17
C SER A 359 5.10 -1.48 10.29
N LEU A 360 4.56 -1.22 11.49
CA LEU A 360 3.12 -1.14 11.70
C LEU A 360 2.53 0.07 10.99
N LEU A 361 3.27 1.18 10.92
CA LEU A 361 2.84 2.37 10.17
C LEU A 361 2.64 2.07 8.67
N GLU A 362 3.55 1.30 8.06
CA GLU A 362 3.40 0.83 6.67
C GLU A 362 2.12 -0.01 6.49
N LEU A 363 1.84 -0.92 7.44
CA LEU A 363 0.67 -1.79 7.39
C LEU A 363 -0.64 -1.02 7.61
N LYS A 364 -0.64 -0.01 8.48
CA LYS A 364 -1.78 0.89 8.66
C LYS A 364 -2.04 1.74 7.42
N LEU A 365 -0.99 2.27 6.78
CA LEU A 365 -1.14 2.95 5.49
C LEU A 365 -1.72 2.00 4.44
N LEU A 366 -1.21 0.76 4.38
CA LEU A 366 -1.71 -0.25 3.46
C LEU A 366 -3.19 -0.56 3.69
N LYS A 367 -3.63 -0.67 4.96
CA LYS A 367 -5.05 -0.84 5.32
C LYS A 367 -5.91 0.25 4.71
N HIS A 368 -5.59 1.52 4.98
CA HIS A 368 -6.32 2.68 4.45
C HIS A 368 -6.28 2.73 2.92
N PHE A 369 -5.15 2.36 2.34
CA PHE A 369 -4.99 2.27 0.88
C PHE A 369 -5.93 1.23 0.28
N ILE A 370 -6.02 0.00 0.84
CA ILE A 370 -6.92 -1.05 0.35
C ILE A 370 -8.39 -0.63 0.51
N ILE A 371 -8.75 -0.02 1.64
CA ILE A 371 -10.12 0.49 1.89
C ILE A 371 -10.51 1.46 0.78
N ARG A 372 -9.69 2.48 0.54
CA ARG A 372 -9.99 3.49 -0.50
C ARG A 372 -9.93 2.90 -1.90
N TYR A 373 -8.99 2.01 -2.17
CA TYR A 373 -8.87 1.32 -3.46
C TYR A 373 -10.13 0.49 -3.77
N ALA A 374 -10.68 -0.20 -2.77
CA ALA A 374 -11.91 -0.97 -2.94
C ALA A 374 -13.09 -0.06 -3.32
N GLU A 375 -13.22 1.13 -2.72
CA GLU A 375 -14.25 2.12 -3.09
C GLU A 375 -14.11 2.59 -4.53
N LEU A 376 -12.90 2.93 -4.96
CA LEU A 376 -12.64 3.36 -6.34
C LEU A 376 -12.95 2.25 -7.34
N THR A 377 -12.56 1.01 -7.01
CA THR A 377 -12.84 -0.14 -7.86
C THR A 377 -14.34 -0.41 -7.96
N THR A 378 -15.08 -0.31 -6.86
CA THR A 378 -16.55 -0.41 -6.88
C THR A 378 -17.16 0.65 -7.79
N LYS A 379 -16.74 1.92 -7.69
CA LYS A 379 -17.22 2.99 -8.58
C LYS A 379 -16.98 2.67 -10.07
N ILE A 380 -15.78 2.19 -10.42
CA ILE A 380 -15.46 1.82 -11.80
C ILE A 380 -16.37 0.67 -12.26
N ILE A 381 -16.53 -0.37 -11.45
CA ILE A 381 -17.34 -1.54 -11.82
C ILE A 381 -18.82 -1.18 -11.97
N ASP A 382 -19.37 -0.34 -11.08
CA ASP A 382 -20.75 0.13 -11.16
C ASP A 382 -20.98 0.93 -12.44
N MET A 383 -20.02 1.80 -12.81
CA MET A 383 -20.03 2.51 -14.09
C MET A 383 -20.02 1.52 -15.27
N VAL A 384 -19.09 0.56 -15.29
CA VAL A 384 -18.96 -0.40 -16.40
C VAL A 384 -20.25 -1.22 -16.56
N THR A 385 -20.78 -1.71 -15.45
CA THR A 385 -22.00 -2.51 -15.43
C THR A 385 -23.21 -1.70 -15.91
N SER A 386 -23.38 -0.47 -15.42
CA SER A 386 -24.49 0.39 -15.82
C SER A 386 -24.42 0.75 -17.30
N ASN A 387 -23.25 1.18 -17.78
CA ASN A 387 -23.04 1.52 -19.18
C ASN A 387 -23.27 0.33 -20.11
N ALA A 388 -22.82 -0.87 -19.73
CA ALA A 388 -23.04 -2.07 -20.52
C ALA A 388 -24.51 -2.48 -20.56
N LEU A 389 -25.20 -2.47 -19.42
CA LEU A 389 -26.63 -2.81 -19.36
C LEU A 389 -27.49 -1.85 -20.19
N CYS A 390 -27.19 -0.55 -20.20
CA CYS A 390 -27.91 0.42 -21.04
C CYS A 390 -27.73 0.19 -22.54
N LYS A 391 -26.63 -0.43 -22.98
CA LYS A 391 -26.34 -0.71 -24.40
C LYS A 391 -26.82 -2.08 -24.87
N LEU A 392 -27.06 -2.99 -23.93
CA LEU A 392 -27.45 -4.39 -24.18
C LEU A 392 -28.94 -4.68 -23.92
N ALA A 393 -29.64 -3.75 -23.25
CA ALA A 393 -31.10 -3.69 -23.18
C ALA A 393 -31.65 -3.00 -24.43
#